data_AF-A0A7Y4X3P5-F1
#
_entry.id   AF-A0A7Y4X3P5-F1
#
_cell.length_a   1.000
_cell.length_b   1.000
_cell.length_c   1.000
_cell.angle_alpha   90.00
_cell.angle_beta   90.00
_cell.angle_gamma   90.00
#
_symmetry.space_group_name_H-M   'P 1'
#
loop_
_entity.id
_entity.type
_entity.pdbx_description
1 polymer ?
#
loop_
_entity_poly.entity_id
_entity_poly.type
_entity_poly.pdbx_seq_one_letter_code
_entity_poly.pdbx_strand_id
1 'polypeptide(L)'
;MSKKDFSIVGARRSGVIESTVFPAAVVAEEKINEFVAGQEPTTTMTFQLPTRVHTELKSYAVASRQKVKDILIRFIQEGLSRCK
;
A
#
# COMPACT_ATOMS: atom_id res chain seq x y z
N MET A 1 -2.11 58.71 13.51
CA MET A 1 -2.55 57.50 14.24
C MET A 1 -1.34 56.61 14.51
N SER A 2 -1.35 55.96 15.68
CA SER A 2 -0.20 55.42 16.40
C SER A 2 0.45 54.17 15.77
N LYS A 3 1.78 54.09 15.96
CA LYS A 3 2.65 52.90 15.82
C LYS A 3 2.17 51.76 16.73
N LYS A 4 2.24 50.51 16.25
CA LYS A 4 2.74 49.36 17.04
C LYS A 4 3.41 48.33 16.11
N ASP A 5 4.70 48.20 16.35
CA ASP A 5 5.63 47.17 15.94
C ASP A 5 5.15 45.76 16.34
N PHE A 6 5.49 44.75 15.54
CA PHE A 6 5.88 43.45 16.08
C PHE A 6 7.04 42.88 15.25
N SER A 7 8.20 42.87 15.89
CA SER A 7 9.48 42.43 15.35
C SER A 7 9.62 40.90 15.28
N ILE A 8 10.47 40.52 14.33
CA ILE A 8 11.06 39.21 14.04
C ILE A 8 11.98 38.73 15.18
N VAL A 9 11.85 37.47 15.62
CA VAL A 9 12.93 36.56 16.10
C VAL A 9 12.32 35.14 16.04
N GLY A 10 12.81 34.10 15.38
CA GLY A 10 14.18 33.70 15.05
C GLY A 10 14.46 32.35 15.74
N ALA A 11 14.76 31.29 15.00
CA ALA A 11 15.65 30.20 15.41
C ALA A 11 15.72 29.10 14.34
N ARG A 12 16.87 29.04 13.66
CA ARG A 12 17.37 27.83 13.01
C ARG A 12 17.68 26.79 14.09
N ARG A 13 17.35 25.51 13.88
CA ARG A 13 18.21 24.39 14.30
C ARG A 13 17.80 23.08 13.62
N SER A 14 18.75 22.62 12.81
CA SER A 14 18.99 21.22 12.46
C SER A 14 18.97 20.34 13.71
N GLY A 15 18.20 19.25 13.67
CA GLY A 15 18.13 18.23 14.71
C GLY A 15 17.95 16.87 14.05
N VAL A 16 18.99 16.05 14.19
CA VAL A 16 19.11 14.66 13.74
C VAL A 16 18.47 13.75 14.82
N ILE A 17 18.05 12.55 14.38
CA ILE A 17 17.64 11.34 15.13
C ILE A 17 16.29 11.36 15.86
N GLU A 18 15.33 10.54 15.40
CA GLU A 18 14.90 9.38 16.19
C GLU A 18 14.20 8.35 15.29
N SER A 19 14.89 7.23 15.10
CA SER A 19 14.36 5.97 14.61
C SER A 19 13.24 5.52 15.55
N THR A 20 12.00 5.87 15.24
CA THR A 20 10.83 5.31 15.91
C THR A 20 10.52 3.96 15.28
N VAL A 21 11.10 2.97 15.94
CA VAL A 21 10.78 1.55 15.87
C VAL A 21 9.26 1.33 15.87
N PHE A 22 8.83 0.46 14.96
CA PHE A 22 7.53 -0.21 14.87
C PHE A 22 6.68 -0.28 16.15
N PRO A 23 5.34 -0.19 15.99
CA PRO A 23 4.44 -1.07 16.71
C PRO A 23 3.61 -1.89 15.69
N ALA A 24 4.29 -2.74 14.91
CA ALA A 24 3.60 -3.81 14.15
C ALA A 24 3.37 -5.06 15.01
N ALA A 25 3.94 -5.12 16.22
CA ALA A 25 3.99 -6.34 17.03
C ALA A 25 2.78 -6.54 17.98
N VAL A 26 2.03 -5.49 18.33
CA VAL A 26 0.99 -5.60 19.39
C VAL A 26 -0.42 -5.87 18.82
N VAL A 27 -0.61 -5.80 17.50
CA VAL A 27 -1.89 -6.18 16.84
C VAL A 27 -1.88 -7.65 16.39
N ALA A 28 -0.77 -8.37 16.62
CA ALA A 28 -0.61 -9.75 16.16
C ALA A 28 -1.30 -10.78 17.07
N GLU A 29 -1.43 -10.53 18.36
CA GLU A 29 -1.84 -11.57 19.32
C GLU A 29 -3.36 -11.74 19.45
N GLU A 30 -4.17 -10.71 19.18
CA GLU A 30 -5.65 -10.83 19.21
C GLU A 30 -6.27 -11.33 17.91
N LYS A 31 -5.53 -11.34 16.78
CA LYS A 31 -6.03 -11.84 15.49
C LYS A 31 -5.80 -13.33 15.24
N ILE A 32 -5.25 -14.05 16.22
CA ILE A 32 -4.93 -15.47 16.08
C ILE A 32 -6.18 -16.37 16.26
N ASN A 33 -7.32 -15.81 16.72
CA ASN A 33 -8.55 -16.56 17.02
C ASN A 33 -9.71 -16.40 16.01
N GLU A 34 -9.42 -16.07 14.74
CA GLU A 34 -10.45 -16.04 13.67
C GLU A 34 -10.09 -16.94 12.47
N PHE A 35 -9.44 -18.09 12.72
CA PHE A 35 -9.25 -19.15 11.72
C PHE A 35 -10.41 -20.15 11.75
N VAL A 36 -11.63 -19.66 11.53
CA VAL A 36 -12.82 -20.52 11.36
C VAL A 36 -13.36 -20.33 9.95
N ALA A 37 -12.89 -21.15 8.99
CA ALA A 37 -13.59 -21.44 7.72
C ALA A 37 -12.86 -22.40 6.73
N GLY A 38 -11.69 -22.97 7.05
CA GLY A 38 -10.98 -23.83 6.08
C GLY A 38 -10.58 -23.12 4.77
N GLN A 39 -10.62 -21.78 4.76
CA GLN A 39 -10.25 -20.95 3.63
C GLN A 39 -8.75 -20.64 3.69
N GLU A 40 -8.07 -20.75 2.56
CA GLU A 40 -6.66 -20.37 2.48
C GLU A 40 -6.47 -18.90 2.89
N PRO A 41 -5.43 -18.59 3.69
CA PRO A 41 -5.19 -17.22 4.13
C PRO A 41 -4.94 -16.32 2.91
N THR A 42 -5.81 -15.33 2.73
CA THR A 42 -5.70 -14.38 1.61
C THR A 42 -4.96 -13.14 2.06
N THR A 43 -3.87 -12.80 1.36
CA THR A 43 -3.13 -11.55 1.57
C THR A 43 -3.38 -10.58 0.42
N THR A 44 -3.49 -9.27 0.73
CA THR A 44 -3.59 -8.21 -0.29
C THR A 44 -2.32 -7.37 -0.24
N MET A 45 -1.70 -7.12 -1.40
CA MET A 45 -0.56 -6.22 -1.56
C MET A 45 -0.87 -5.14 -2.58
N THR A 46 -0.38 -3.93 -2.34
CA THR A 46 -0.41 -2.84 -3.31
C THR A 46 0.95 -2.75 -3.99
N PHE A 47 0.95 -2.52 -5.30
CA PHE A 47 2.17 -2.33 -6.08
C PHE A 47 1.93 -1.32 -7.19
N GLN A 48 3.01 -0.72 -7.69
CA GLN A 48 2.96 0.23 -8.79
C GLN A 48 3.15 -0.51 -10.11
N LEU A 49 2.30 -0.25 -11.10
CA LEU A 49 2.52 -0.67 -12.48
C LEU A 49 3.00 0.51 -13.33
N PRO A 50 3.84 0.27 -14.35
CA PRO A 50 4.05 1.22 -15.42
C PRO A 50 2.70 1.65 -16.04
N THR A 51 2.52 2.95 -16.25
CA THR A 51 1.25 3.54 -16.71
C THR A 51 0.72 2.88 -17.98
N ARG A 52 1.62 2.57 -18.94
CA ARG A 52 1.26 1.89 -20.18
C ARG A 52 0.59 0.54 -19.93
N VAL A 53 1.18 -0.29 -19.07
CA VAL A 53 0.66 -1.63 -18.75
C VAL A 53 -0.69 -1.53 -18.04
N HIS A 54 -0.83 -0.58 -17.11
CA HIS A 54 -2.10 -0.37 -16.42
C HIS A 54 -3.24 0.04 -17.38
N THR A 55 -2.96 0.92 -18.36
CA THR A 55 -3.95 1.32 -19.36
C THR A 55 -4.36 0.15 -20.26
N GLU A 56 -3.40 -0.61 -20.77
CA GLU A 56 -3.66 -1.80 -21.58
C GLU A 56 -4.47 -2.84 -20.79
N LEU A 57 -4.11 -3.07 -19.53
CA LEU A 57 -4.82 -3.97 -18.62
C LEU A 57 -6.25 -3.52 -18.35
N LYS A 58 -6.49 -2.21 -18.19
CA LYS A 58 -7.85 -1.66 -18.06
C LYS A 58 -8.68 -1.87 -19.32
N SER A 59 -8.11 -1.62 -20.50
CA SER A 59 -8.81 -1.87 -21.77
C SER A 59 -9.18 -3.34 -21.93
N TYR A 60 -8.25 -4.24 -21.59
CA TYR A 60 -8.51 -5.68 -21.59
C TYR A 60 -9.61 -6.09 -20.59
N ALA A 61 -9.60 -5.50 -19.39
CA ALA A 61 -10.63 -5.74 -18.37
C ALA A 61 -12.04 -5.35 -18.84
N VAL A 62 -12.15 -4.20 -19.53
CA VAL A 62 -13.42 -3.76 -20.13
C VAL A 62 -13.87 -4.73 -21.22
N ALA A 63 -12.98 -5.11 -22.14
CA ALA A 63 -13.29 -6.02 -23.24
C ALA A 63 -13.72 -7.41 -22.74
N SER A 64 -13.08 -7.91 -21.69
CA SER A 64 -13.36 -9.23 -21.09
C SER A 64 -14.48 -9.22 -20.04
N ARG A 65 -15.02 -8.04 -19.69
CA ARG A 65 -16.00 -7.84 -18.60
C ARG A 65 -15.54 -8.41 -17.26
N GLN A 66 -14.24 -8.34 -16.99
CA GLN A 66 -13.63 -8.82 -15.76
C GLN A 66 -13.04 -7.66 -14.96
N LYS A 67 -12.85 -7.84 -13.64
CA LYS A 67 -12.15 -6.84 -12.83
C LYS A 67 -10.65 -6.99 -13.06
N VAL A 68 -9.95 -5.86 -13.06
CA VAL A 68 -8.47 -5.82 -13.15
C VAL A 68 -7.82 -6.73 -12.10
N LYS A 69 -8.37 -6.78 -10.88
CA LYS A 69 -7.89 -7.67 -9.80
C LYS A 69 -7.92 -9.15 -10.21
N ASP A 70 -9.02 -9.62 -10.79
CA ASP A 70 -9.21 -11.03 -11.13
C ASP A 70 -8.26 -11.45 -12.25
N ILE A 71 -8.05 -10.55 -13.22
CA ILE A 71 -7.10 -10.75 -14.32
C ILE A 71 -5.67 -10.81 -13.79
N LEU A 72 -5.29 -9.93 -12.86
CA LEU A 72 -3.97 -9.95 -12.23
C LEU A 72 -3.73 -11.23 -11.44
N ILE A 73 -4.72 -11.68 -10.65
CA ILE A 73 -4.63 -12.94 -9.90
C ILE A 73 -4.38 -14.09 -10.88
N ARG A 74 -5.13 -14.14 -11.99
CA ARG A 74 -4.95 -15.16 -13.02
C ARG A 74 -3.55 -15.14 -13.63
N PHE A 75 -3.04 -13.97 -14.02
CA PHE A 75 -1.68 -13.86 -14.58
C PHE A 75 -0.60 -14.27 -13.59
N ILE A 76 -0.76 -13.94 -12.30
CA ILE A 76 0.15 -14.38 -11.25
C ILE A 76 0.11 -15.91 -11.12
N GLN A 77 -1.08 -16.51 -11.07
CA GLN A 77 -1.24 -17.97 -11.00
C GLN A 77 -0.64 -18.69 -12.22
N GLU A 78 -0.89 -18.18 -13.44
CA GLU A 78 -0.32 -18.72 -14.66
C GLU A 78 1.22 -18.58 -14.69
N GLY A 79 1.76 -17.45 -14.22
CA GLY A 79 3.20 -17.22 -14.11
C GLY A 79 3.87 -18.15 -13.12
N LEU A 80 3.31 -18.30 -11.91
CA LEU A 80 3.82 -19.22 -10.89
C LEU A 80 3.75 -20.68 -11.32
N SER A 81 2.73 -21.07 -12.10
CA SER A 81 2.60 -22.44 -12.61
C SER A 81 3.63 -22.77 -13.68
N ARG A 82 4.13 -21.79 -14.45
CA ARG A 82 5.19 -21.97 -15.46
C ARG A 82 6.60 -22.03 -14.86
N CYS A 83 6.77 -21.53 -13.64
CA CYS A 83 8.05 -21.54 -12.93
C CYS A 83 8.30 -22.83 -12.13
N LYS A 84 7.37 -23.79 -12.15
CA LYS A 84 7.52 -25.12 -11.57
C LYS A 84 7.99 -26.10 -12.64
#